data_AF-A0A940D8G9-F1
#
_entry.id   AF-A0A940D8G9-F1
#
_cell.length_a   1.000
_cell.length_b   1.000
_cell.length_c   1.000
_cell.angle_alpha   90.00
_cell.angle_beta   90.00
_cell.angle_gamma   90.00
#
_symmetry.space_group_name_H-M   'P 1'
#
loop_
_entity.id
_entity.type
_entity.pdbx_description
1 polymer ?
#
loop_
_entity_poly.entity_id
_entity_poly.type
_entity_poly.pdbx_seq_one_letter_code
_entity_poly.pdbx_strand_id
1 'polypeptide(L)'
;MQIYFSPEVFTPYFHVLNVVNQNQKAVGYLTFLMDEKKMYVFGHLQDKGVSEDFKDLIKPYIQGMSKTKEDMEVYSYISCGGEKMDINSEEESDTGEKDG
;
A
#
# COMPACT_ATOMS: atom_id res chain seq x y z
N MET A 1 -13.84 -12.01 6.68
CA MET A 1 -13.03 -12.94 5.86
C MET A 1 -11.58 -12.59 6.12
N GLN A 2 -10.68 -13.55 6.31
CA GLN A 2 -9.27 -13.20 6.59
C GLN A 2 -8.48 -13.10 5.29
N ILE A 3 -7.57 -12.12 5.24
CA ILE A 3 -6.70 -11.89 4.09
C ILE A 3 -5.23 -11.89 4.52
N TYR A 4 -4.36 -12.28 3.59
CA TYR A 4 -2.92 -12.38 3.83
C TYR A 4 -2.16 -11.96 2.58
N PHE A 5 -0.91 -11.53 2.77
CA PHE A 5 0.02 -11.43 1.65
C PHE A 5 0.51 -12.81 1.21
N SER A 6 0.57 -12.99 -0.10
CA SER A 6 1.24 -14.10 -0.78
C SER A 6 2.25 -13.48 -1.75
N PRO A 7 3.53 -13.34 -1.35
CA PRO A 7 4.55 -12.73 -2.19
C PRO A 7 4.69 -13.48 -3.52
N GLU A 8 4.66 -12.74 -4.64
CA GLU A 8 4.85 -13.31 -5.97
C GLU A 8 6.25 -13.03 -6.51
N VAL A 9 6.71 -11.77 -6.40
CA VAL A 9 8.05 -11.34 -6.81
C VAL A 9 8.64 -10.39 -5.78
N PHE A 10 9.92 -10.57 -5.46
CA PHE A 10 10.62 -9.75 -4.48
C PHE A 10 12.04 -9.43 -4.97
N THR A 11 12.28 -8.19 -5.38
CA THR A 11 13.58 -7.71 -5.86
C THR A 11 13.92 -6.37 -5.23
N PRO A 12 15.19 -5.94 -5.26
CA PRO A 12 15.57 -4.60 -4.77
C PRO A 12 14.87 -3.43 -5.49
N TYR A 13 14.34 -3.66 -6.69
CA TYR A 13 13.72 -2.63 -7.53
C TYR A 13 12.20 -2.64 -7.46
N PHE A 14 11.59 -3.80 -7.27
CA PHE A 14 10.14 -3.92 -7.17
C PHE A 14 9.71 -5.17 -6.41
N HIS A 15 8.60 -5.04 -5.69
CA HIS A 15 7.90 -6.13 -5.01
C HIS A 15 6.49 -6.26 -5.56
N VAL A 16 6.04 -7.48 -5.80
CA VAL A 16 4.65 -7.81 -6.14
C VAL A 16 4.13 -8.78 -5.08
N LEU A 17 3.11 -8.36 -4.36
CA LEU A 17 2.46 -9.12 -3.30
C LEU A 17 1.01 -9.37 -3.70
N ASN A 18 0.63 -10.64 -3.89
CA ASN A 18 -0.79 -10.97 -4.00
C ASN A 18 -1.44 -10.85 -2.62
N VAL A 19 -2.72 -10.48 -2.61
CA VAL A 19 -3.59 -10.58 -1.44
C VAL A 19 -4.50 -11.77 -1.66
N VAL A 20 -4.43 -12.74 -0.75
CA VAL A 20 -5.22 -13.98 -0.84
C VAL A 20 -6.12 -14.11 0.38
N ASN A 21 -7.25 -14.79 0.22
CA ASN A 21 -8.09 -15.17 1.35
C ASN A 21 -7.66 -16.52 1.96
N GLN A 22 -8.37 -16.99 3.00
CA GLN A 22 -8.10 -18.26 3.68
C GLN A 22 -8.15 -19.51 2.76
N ASN A 23 -8.75 -19.40 1.58
CA ASN A 23 -8.83 -20.48 0.60
C ASN A 23 -7.75 -20.36 -0.50
N GLN A 24 -6.72 -19.52 -0.31
CA GLN A 24 -5.68 -19.22 -1.29
C GLN A 24 -6.20 -18.59 -2.60
N LYS A 25 -7.43 -18.06 -2.60
CA LYS A 25 -7.96 -17.32 -3.75
C LYS A 25 -7.41 -15.90 -3.74
N ALA A 26 -6.83 -15.47 -4.86
CA ALA A 26 -6.44 -14.08 -5.05
C ALA A 26 -7.66 -13.15 -5.00
N VAL A 27 -7.58 -12.13 -4.15
CA VAL A 27 -8.62 -11.11 -3.93
C VAL A 27 -8.09 -9.68 -4.13
N GLY A 28 -6.80 -9.54 -4.42
CA GLY A 28 -6.17 -8.25 -4.65
C GLY A 28 -4.65 -8.39 -4.81
N TYR A 29 -3.98 -7.25 -4.87
CA TYR A 29 -2.52 -7.17 -4.90
C TYR A 29 -2.03 -5.82 -4.34
N LEU A 30 -0.75 -5.81 -4.00
CA LEU A 30 0.02 -4.62 -3.62
C LEU A 30 1.38 -4.70 -4.32
N THR A 31 1.79 -3.62 -4.95
CA THR A 31 3.05 -3.53 -5.67
C THR A 31 3.82 -2.31 -5.21
N PHE A 32 5.14 -2.49 -5.08
CA PHE A 32 6.09 -1.45 -4.74
C PHE A 32 7.09 -1.34 -5.89
N LEU A 33 7.31 -0.14 -6.39
CA LEU A 33 8.39 0.17 -7.32
C LEU A 33 9.33 1.16 -6.64
N MET A 34 10.61 0.82 -6.61
CA MET A 34 11.67 1.58 -5.97
C MET A 34 12.52 2.25 -7.04
N ASP A 35 12.63 3.57 -6.96
CA ASP A 35 13.49 4.37 -7.82
C ASP A 35 14.27 5.40 -6.97
N GLU A 36 15.54 5.13 -6.71
CA GLU A 36 16.38 5.94 -5.81
C GLU A 36 15.72 6.24 -4.46
N LYS A 37 15.27 7.49 -4.25
CA LYS A 37 14.59 7.98 -3.04
C LYS A 37 13.06 8.01 -3.19
N LYS A 38 12.50 7.39 -4.23
CA LYS A 38 11.06 7.35 -4.50
C LYS A 38 10.55 5.92 -4.40
N MET A 39 9.41 5.78 -3.73
CA MET A 39 8.66 4.54 -3.66
C MET A 39 7.26 4.78 -4.21
N TYR A 40 6.92 4.08 -5.28
CA TYR A 40 5.58 4.08 -5.85
C TYR A 40 4.83 2.83 -5.37
N VAL A 41 3.68 3.05 -4.74
CA VAL A 41 2.83 2.00 -4.19
C VAL A 41 1.53 1.96 -4.99
N PHE A 42 1.24 0.83 -5.59
CA PHE A 42 -0.03 0.58 -6.25
C PHE A 42 -0.73 -0.61 -5.60
N GLY A 43 -2.00 -0.44 -5.25
CA GLY A 43 -2.78 -1.50 -4.61
C GLY A 43 -4.21 -1.59 -5.12
N HIS A 44 -4.72 -2.80 -5.22
CA HIS A 44 -6.12 -3.04 -5.52
C HIS A 44 -6.66 -4.23 -4.73
N LEU A 45 -7.83 -4.04 -4.13
CA LEU A 45 -8.60 -5.09 -3.48
C LEU A 45 -9.97 -5.19 -4.14
N GLN A 46 -10.39 -6.39 -4.52
CA GLN A 46 -11.67 -6.60 -5.18
C GLN A 46 -12.85 -6.53 -4.20
N ASP A 47 -12.70 -7.13 -3.01
CA ASP A 47 -13.78 -7.31 -2.05
C ASP A 47 -13.83 -6.17 -1.03
N LYS A 48 -14.93 -5.41 -1.02
CA LYS A 48 -15.15 -4.31 -0.06
C LYS A 48 -15.37 -4.79 1.37
N GLY A 49 -15.76 -6.06 1.58
CA GLY A 49 -16.02 -6.61 2.91
C GLY A 49 -14.78 -6.77 3.80
N VAL A 50 -13.59 -6.54 3.24
CA VAL A 50 -12.29 -6.63 3.93
C VAL A 50 -11.43 -5.38 3.71
N SER A 51 -12.06 -4.24 3.42
CA SER A 51 -11.36 -2.97 3.16
C SER A 51 -10.55 -2.49 4.36
N GLU A 52 -11.10 -2.56 5.57
CA GLU A 52 -10.42 -2.14 6.81
C GLU A 52 -9.28 -3.09 7.15
N ASP A 53 -9.51 -4.41 7.10
CA ASP A 53 -8.45 -5.41 7.28
C ASP A 53 -7.30 -5.20 6.28
N PHE A 54 -7.62 -4.82 5.03
CA PHE A 54 -6.62 -4.52 4.02
C PHE A 54 -5.85 -3.25 4.35
N LYS A 55 -6.54 -2.19 4.79
CA LYS A 55 -5.90 -0.94 5.23
C LYS A 55 -4.95 -1.18 6.41
N ASP A 56 -5.37 -1.96 7.40
CA ASP A 56 -4.57 -2.33 8.55
C ASP A 56 -3.38 -3.23 8.19
N LEU A 57 -3.52 -4.05 7.14
CA LEU A 57 -2.44 -4.89 6.63
C LEU A 57 -1.38 -4.07 5.87
N ILE A 58 -1.81 -3.15 5.00
CA ILE A 58 -0.89 -2.43 4.09
C ILE A 58 -0.22 -1.23 4.73
N LYS A 59 -0.89 -0.51 5.64
CA LYS A 59 -0.33 0.69 6.29
C LYS A 59 1.01 0.43 7.01
N PRO A 60 1.14 -0.54 7.92
CA PRO A 60 2.42 -0.82 8.57
C PRO A 60 3.48 -1.35 7.59
N TYR A 61 3.05 -2.05 6.54
CA TYR A 61 3.98 -2.54 5.51
C TYR A 61 4.59 -1.38 4.71
N ILE A 62 3.76 -0.44 4.24
CA ILE A 62 4.22 0.76 3.54
C ILE A 62 5.14 1.60 4.44
N GLN A 63 4.78 1.76 5.72
CA GLN A 63 5.62 2.45 6.71
C GLN A 63 6.96 1.74 6.98
N GLY A 64 6.99 0.41 6.96
CA GLY A 64 8.23 -0.34 7.07
C GLY A 64 9.12 -0.13 5.84
N MET A 65 8.52 -0.16 4.65
CA MET A 65 9.23 0.03 3.39
C MET A 65 9.77 1.46 3.23
N SER A 66 9.05 2.49 3.69
CA SER A 66 9.52 3.88 3.61
C SER A 66 10.77 4.14 4.46
N LYS A 67 11.00 3.34 5.51
CA LYS A 67 12.18 3.44 6.39
C LYS A 67 13.44 2.76 5.83
N THR A 68 13.35 2.11 4.66
CA THR A 68 14.49 1.37 4.08
C THR A 68 15.59 2.27 3.53
N LYS A 69 15.26 3.53 3.20
CA LYS A 69 16.22 4.55 2.77
C LYS A 69 15.88 5.88 3.45
N GLU A 70 16.92 6.65 3.74
CA GLU A 70 16.78 8.01 4.27
C GLU A 70 16.09 8.91 3.21
N ASP A 71 15.15 9.73 3.66
CA ASP A 71 14.33 10.64 2.84
C ASP A 71 13.51 9.97 1.72
N MET A 72 12.95 8.78 1.96
CA MET A 72 12.09 8.12 0.97
C MET A 72 10.76 8.88 0.78
N GLU A 73 10.52 9.37 -0.43
CA GLU A 73 9.24 9.92 -0.87
C GLU A 73 8.28 8.79 -1.27
N VAL A 74 7.09 8.76 -0.65
CA VAL A 74 6.08 7.71 -0.91
C VAL A 74 4.94 8.27 -1.74
N TYR A 75 4.74 7.70 -2.92
CA TYR A 75 3.62 7.98 -3.80
C TYR A 75 2.69 6.79 -3.80
N SER A 76 1.42 6.95 -3.46
CA SER A 76 0.49 5.82 -3.39
C SER A 76 -0.82 6.04 -4.13
N TYR A 77 -1.29 4.98 -4.78
CA TYR A 77 -2.66 4.85 -5.24
C TYR A 77 -3.18 3.47 -4.87
N ILE A 78 -4.15 3.43 -3.98
CA ILE A 78 -4.74 2.19 -3.49
C ILE A 78 -6.25 2.27 -3.67
N SER A 79 -6.85 1.18 -4.13
CA SER A 79 -8.28 1.11 -4.40
C SER A 79 -8.93 -0.15 -3.84
N CYS A 80 -10.20 -0.06 -3.47
CA CYS A 80 -11.01 -1.19 -3.06
C CYS A 80 -12.37 -1.15 -3.77
N GLY A 81 -12.73 -2.23 -4.47
CA GLY A 81 -13.99 -2.32 -5.22
C GLY A 81 -14.18 -1.19 -6.25
N GLY A 82 -13.07 -0.66 -6.81
CA GLY A 82 -13.07 0.44 -7.77
C GLY A 82 -13.02 1.86 -7.18
N GLU A 83 -13.09 2.00 -5.85
CA GLU A 83 -13.01 3.29 -5.17
C GLU A 83 -11.61 3.52 -4.60
N LYS A 84 -11.10 4.75 -4.71
CA LYS A 84 -9.83 5.14 -4.10
C LYS A 84 -9.95 5.04 -2.57
N MET A 85 -8.99 4.39 -1.95
CA MET A 85 -8.83 4.33 -0.50
C MET A 85 -7.89 5.45 -0.05
N ASP A 86 -8.23 6.09 1.07
CA ASP A 86 -7.32 6.97 1.76
C ASP A 86 -6.45 6.18 2.76
N ILE A 87 -5.15 6.22 2.51
CA ILE A 87 -4.12 5.44 3.21
C ILE A 87 -3.17 6.40 3.93
N ASN A 88 -3.35 7.73 3.75
CA ASN A 88 -2.43 8.72 4.26
C ASN A 88 -2.28 8.57 5.78
N SER A 89 -1.01 8.43 6.16
CA SER A 89 -0.49 8.52 7.51
C SER A 89 -0.86 9.88 8.10
N GLU A 90 -1.15 9.90 9.39
CA GLU A 90 -1.49 11.10 10.19
C GLU A 90 -0.30 12.08 10.36
N GLU A 91 0.55 12.24 9.34
CA GLU A 91 1.70 13.16 9.34
C GLU A 91 1.63 14.23 8.23
N GLU A 92 0.58 14.25 7.40
CA GLU A 92 0.31 15.35 6.45
C GLU A 92 -0.74 16.35 7.00
N SER A 93 -0.56 16.83 8.23
CA SER A 93 -1.31 17.98 8.76
C SER A 93 -0.42 19.20 9.05
N ASP A 94 0.70 19.34 8.35
CA ASP A 94 1.50 20.57 8.41
C ASP A 94 2.29 20.79 7.12
N THR A 95 1.63 21.36 6.11
CA THR A 95 2.19 22.30 5.11
C THR A 95 1.14 22.56 4.04
N GLY A 96 0.43 23.69 4.10
CA GLY A 96 -0.41 24.07 2.97
C GLY A 96 -1.50 25.14 3.10
N GLU A 97 -1.51 26.03 4.10
CA GLU A 97 -2.25 27.29 3.98
C GLU A 97 -1.35 28.46 4.39
N LYS A 98 -0.62 28.99 3.40
CA LYS A 98 -0.30 30.42 3.35
C LYS A 98 -1.08 31.00 2.18
N ASP A 99 -2.34 31.34 2.44
CA ASP A 99 -3.04 32.39 1.72
C ASP A 99 -3.74 33.26 2.78
N GLY A 100 -3.28 34.52 2.88
CA GLY A 100 -3.70 35.51 3.86
C GLY A 100 -2.71 36.65 3.99
#